data_AF-A0A0C2MS66-F1
#
_entry.id   AF-A0A0C2MS66-F1
#
_cell.length_a   1.000
_cell.length_b   1.000
_cell.length_c   1.000
_cell.angle_alpha   90.00
_cell.angle_beta   90.00
_cell.angle_gamma   90.00
#
_symmetry.space_group_name_H-M   'P 1'
#
loop_
_entity.id
_entity.type
_entity.pdbx_description
1 polymer ?
#
loop_
_entity_poly.entity_id
_entity_poly.type
_entity_poly.pdbx_seq_one_letter_code
_entity_poly.pdbx_strand_id
1 'polypeptide(L)'
;MVKTKYFMLVDDDNFFTGQTKIEKLVSILESTNANFVGGDLPVAKRYCTYFGKLTLLRNHTTGKVTILHENGVYFENIVNFKYCYRVDVIINFFVARKDEVMKFGGWNDELQVAEHKDFFLRMLQHNVIVVFCADIRIGHNQINDPIRRHRNKIEKKYSDQMMKNNNLHYNDYRKAV
;
A
#
# COMPACT_ATOMS: atom_id res chain seq x y z
N MET A 1 -4.39 -19.96 9.30
CA MET A 1 -4.25 -18.65 9.99
C MET A 1 -2.78 -18.44 10.36
N VAL A 2 -2.26 -17.22 10.20
CA VAL A 2 -0.85 -16.88 10.53
C VAL A 2 -0.62 -16.99 12.04
N LYS A 3 0.42 -17.73 12.45
CA LYS A 3 0.75 -17.99 13.86
C LYS A 3 1.86 -17.10 14.43
N THR A 4 2.58 -16.40 13.57
CA THR A 4 3.72 -15.56 13.92
C THR A 4 3.30 -14.16 14.35
N LYS A 5 4.17 -13.47 15.11
CA LYS A 5 4.01 -12.05 15.52
C LYS A 5 3.83 -11.12 14.31
N TYR A 6 4.54 -11.44 13.23
CA TYR A 6 4.51 -10.72 11.97
C TYR A 6 3.83 -11.54 10.88
N PHE A 7 3.27 -10.85 9.91
CA PHE A 7 3.01 -11.42 8.60
C PHE A 7 3.67 -10.55 7.52
N MET A 8 3.91 -11.16 6.37
CA MET A 8 4.32 -10.47 5.15
C MET A 8 3.20 -10.64 4.13
N LEU A 9 2.79 -9.54 3.51
CA LEU A 9 1.95 -9.56 2.34
C LEU A 9 2.83 -9.51 1.09
N VAL A 10 2.55 -10.40 0.14
CA VAL A 10 3.23 -10.48 -1.16
C VAL A 10 2.27 -11.13 -2.16
N ASP A 11 2.23 -10.62 -3.38
CA ASP A 11 1.39 -11.18 -4.46
C ASP A 11 2.04 -12.46 -5.04
N ASP A 12 1.23 -13.33 -5.64
CA ASP A 12 1.64 -14.64 -6.18
C ASP A 12 2.50 -14.55 -7.45
N ASP A 13 2.51 -13.40 -8.11
CA ASP A 13 3.35 -13.09 -9.27
C ASP A 13 4.65 -12.35 -8.90
N ASN A 14 4.97 -12.25 -7.60
CA ASN A 14 6.19 -11.64 -7.10
C ASN A 14 7.27 -12.69 -6.78
N PHE A 15 8.55 -12.31 -6.84
CA PHE A 15 9.67 -13.20 -6.50
C PHE A 15 10.82 -12.47 -5.79
N PHE A 16 11.45 -13.14 -4.82
CA PHE A 16 12.56 -12.56 -4.06
C PHE A 16 13.86 -12.50 -4.87
N THR A 17 14.65 -11.48 -4.59
CA THR A 17 15.97 -11.26 -5.20
C THR A 17 17.00 -11.01 -4.10
N GLY A 18 18.27 -10.82 -4.47
CA GLY A 18 19.31 -10.39 -3.52
C GLY A 18 19.01 -9.05 -2.82
N GLN A 19 18.07 -8.25 -3.36
CA GLN A 19 17.63 -6.97 -2.79
C GLN A 19 16.42 -7.12 -1.83
N THR A 20 15.84 -8.31 -1.71
CA THR A 20 14.70 -8.55 -0.82
C THR A 20 15.20 -8.80 0.60
N LYS A 21 15.48 -7.72 1.35
CA LYS A 21 15.99 -7.74 2.73
C LYS A 21 14.85 -7.70 3.76
N ILE A 22 14.13 -8.81 3.92
CA ILE A 22 12.98 -8.91 4.84
C ILE A 22 13.40 -8.63 6.29
N GLU A 23 14.61 -9.05 6.66
CA GLU A 23 15.23 -8.78 7.97
C GLU A 23 15.37 -7.28 8.26
N LYS A 24 15.62 -6.44 7.24
CA LYS A 24 15.66 -4.98 7.38
C LYS A 24 14.26 -4.41 7.60
N LEU A 25 13.23 -4.97 6.95
CA LEU A 25 11.85 -4.52 7.18
C LEU A 25 11.41 -4.83 8.62
N VAL A 26 11.74 -6.02 9.12
CA VAL A 26 11.41 -6.42 10.50
C VAL A 26 12.20 -5.62 11.53
N SER A 27 13.48 -5.30 11.27
CA SER A 27 14.27 -4.48 12.20
C SER A 27 13.68 -3.07 12.34
N ILE A 28 13.19 -2.47 11.26
CA ILE A 28 12.47 -1.19 11.30
C ILE A 28 11.19 -1.29 12.13
N LEU A 29 10.40 -2.35 11.94
CA LEU A 29 9.19 -2.57 12.76
C LEU A 29 9.51 -2.67 14.26
N GLU A 30 10.62 -3.32 14.63
CA GLU A 30 11.00 -3.51 16.03
C GLU A 30 11.67 -2.28 16.67
N SER A 31 12.42 -1.50 15.90
CA SER A 31 13.18 -0.36 16.42
C SER A 31 12.45 0.98 16.25
N THR A 32 11.27 1.00 15.65
CA THR A 32 10.45 2.20 15.44
C THR A 32 9.01 1.94 15.88
N ASN A 33 8.16 2.96 15.79
CA ASN A 33 6.72 2.86 15.98
C ASN A 33 5.95 2.58 14.68
N ALA A 34 6.62 2.11 13.62
CA ALA A 34 5.97 1.73 12.38
C ALA A 34 5.00 0.57 12.58
N ASN A 35 3.83 0.66 11.94
CA ASN A 35 2.84 -0.41 11.89
C ASN A 35 3.04 -1.27 10.62
N PHE A 36 3.46 -0.63 9.53
CA PHE A 36 3.68 -1.24 8.23
C PHE A 36 5.03 -0.81 7.68
N VAL A 37 5.83 -1.77 7.21
CA VAL A 37 7.11 -1.49 6.54
C VAL A 37 7.18 -2.29 5.26
N GLY A 38 7.28 -1.62 4.12
CA GLY A 38 7.34 -2.26 2.81
C GLY A 38 8.48 -1.79 1.94
N GLY A 39 8.61 -2.46 0.79
CA GLY A 39 9.62 -2.18 -0.20
C GLY A 39 9.04 -1.81 -1.56
N ASP A 40 9.95 -1.64 -2.51
CA ASP A 40 9.63 -1.31 -3.90
C ASP A 40 9.34 -2.57 -4.75
N LEU A 41 8.43 -2.43 -5.71
CA LEU A 41 7.97 -3.51 -6.60
C LEU A 41 8.20 -3.13 -8.07
N PRO A 42 9.42 -2.91 -8.56
CA PRO A 42 9.62 -2.48 -9.95
C PRO A 42 8.93 -3.40 -10.97
N VAL A 43 8.14 -2.82 -11.88
CA VAL A 43 7.46 -3.55 -12.97
C VAL A 43 8.28 -3.35 -14.25
N ALA A 44 8.92 -4.43 -14.72
CA ALA A 44 9.88 -4.39 -15.83
C ALA A 44 11.00 -3.35 -15.59
N LYS A 45 11.25 -2.43 -16.52
CA LYS A 45 12.24 -1.35 -16.38
C LYS A 45 11.69 -0.08 -15.72
N ARG A 46 10.42 -0.07 -15.30
CA ARG A 46 9.78 1.09 -14.66
C ARG A 46 9.69 0.84 -13.17
N TYR A 47 10.12 1.83 -12.37
CA TYR A 47 9.81 1.86 -10.95
C TYR A 47 8.30 1.73 -10.77
N CYS A 48 7.82 0.72 -10.04
CA CYS A 48 6.42 0.67 -9.66
C CYS A 48 6.28 1.42 -8.35
N THR A 49 5.98 2.69 -8.52
CA THR A 49 5.70 3.60 -7.45
C THR A 49 4.20 3.52 -7.18
N TYR A 50 3.78 2.63 -6.29
CA TYR A 50 2.50 2.80 -5.60
C TYR A 50 2.81 3.02 -4.12
N PHE A 51 3.43 4.15 -3.85
CA PHE A 51 3.63 4.65 -2.49
C PHE A 51 3.47 6.17 -2.50
N GLY A 52 3.04 6.76 -1.41
CA GLY A 52 2.95 8.22 -1.43
C GLY A 52 2.14 8.82 -0.30
N LYS A 53 1.76 10.08 -0.50
CA LYS A 53 0.82 10.79 0.37
C LYS A 53 -0.60 10.72 -0.16
N LEU A 54 -1.55 10.64 0.76
CA LEU A 54 -2.97 10.69 0.50
C LEU A 54 -3.55 11.94 1.17
N THR A 55 -4.14 12.84 0.40
CA THR A 55 -4.83 14.04 0.91
C THR A 55 -6.32 13.97 0.59
N LEU A 56 -7.18 14.15 1.59
CA LEU A 56 -8.63 14.26 1.39
C LEU A 56 -9.03 15.72 1.20
N LEU A 57 -9.48 16.06 0.01
CA LEU A 57 -9.96 17.38 -0.37
C LEU A 57 -11.48 17.39 -0.36
N ARG A 58 -12.08 18.11 0.60
CA ARG A 58 -13.54 18.28 0.68
C ARG A 58 -13.95 19.56 -0.02
N ASN A 59 -14.83 19.45 -1.00
CA ASN A 59 -15.51 20.61 -1.57
C ASN A 59 -16.60 21.09 -0.60
N HIS A 60 -16.43 22.28 -0.04
CA HIS A 60 -17.33 22.82 0.99
C HIS A 60 -18.74 23.13 0.47
N THR A 61 -18.92 23.38 -0.82
CA THR A 61 -20.23 23.70 -1.42
C THR A 61 -21.05 22.43 -1.71
N THR A 62 -20.40 21.41 -2.25
CA THR A 62 -21.08 20.18 -2.73
C THR A 62 -20.96 19.01 -1.76
N GLY A 63 -20.13 19.13 -0.72
CA GLY A 63 -19.78 18.06 0.21
C GLY A 63 -18.90 16.95 -0.39
N LYS A 64 -18.66 16.98 -1.70
CA LYS A 64 -17.91 15.97 -2.43
C LYS A 64 -16.46 15.88 -1.93
N VAL A 65 -15.96 14.66 -1.81
CA VAL A 65 -14.60 14.37 -1.34
C VAL A 65 -13.78 13.83 -2.50
N THR A 66 -12.65 14.47 -2.78
CA THR A 66 -11.62 13.99 -3.69
C THR A 66 -10.47 13.45 -2.87
N ILE A 67 -10.02 12.24 -3.16
CA ILE A 67 -8.71 11.78 -2.69
C ILE A 67 -7.66 12.20 -3.71
N LEU A 68 -6.63 12.89 -3.23
CA LEU A 68 -5.42 13.19 -3.97
C LEU A 68 -4.35 12.17 -3.54
N HIS A 69 -3.90 11.34 -4.48
CA HIS A 69 -2.76 10.44 -4.30
C HIS A 69 -1.53 11.04 -4.99
N GLU A 70 -0.60 11.56 -4.18
CA GLU A 70 0.69 12.07 -4.62
C GLU A 70 1.73 10.96 -4.53
N ASN A 71 1.85 10.21 -5.61
CA ASN A 71 2.74 9.08 -5.68
C ASN A 71 4.21 9.53 -5.67
N GLY A 72 5.07 8.81 -4.97
CA GLY A 72 6.49 9.14 -4.79
C GLY A 72 6.77 10.18 -3.70
N VAL A 73 5.74 10.85 -3.17
CA VAL A 73 5.90 11.90 -2.15
C VAL A 73 5.93 11.29 -0.76
N TYR A 74 6.86 11.73 0.10
CA TYR A 74 7.01 11.25 1.47
C TYR A 74 7.06 12.39 2.49
N PHE A 75 6.80 12.09 3.76
CA PHE A 75 6.79 13.08 4.84
C PHE A 75 8.20 13.38 5.35
N GLU A 76 8.93 12.32 5.69
CA GLU A 76 10.24 12.41 6.33
C GLU A 76 11.05 11.14 6.08
N ASN A 77 12.37 11.22 6.28
CA ASN A 77 13.25 10.05 6.32
C ASN A 77 13.11 9.35 7.67
N ILE A 78 13.22 8.03 7.67
CA ILE A 78 13.28 7.26 8.93
C ILE A 78 14.70 7.34 9.49
N VAL A 79 14.82 7.85 10.73
CA VAL A 79 16.09 8.00 11.43
C VAL A 79 16.84 6.67 11.47
N ASN A 80 18.14 6.67 11.16
CA ASN A 80 19.03 5.50 11.08
C ASN A 80 18.71 4.49 9.96
N PHE A 81 17.67 4.69 9.15
CA PHE A 81 17.32 3.80 8.05
C PHE A 81 17.36 4.53 6.71
N LYS A 82 18.52 4.45 6.05
CA LYS A 82 18.72 5.03 4.73
C LYS A 82 17.72 4.45 3.72
N TYR A 83 17.24 5.33 2.83
CA TYR A 83 16.26 5.03 1.77
C TYR A 83 14.89 4.59 2.27
N CYS A 84 14.60 4.78 3.55
CA CYS A 84 13.29 4.51 4.13
C CYS A 84 12.58 5.81 4.49
N TYR A 85 11.31 5.91 4.13
CA TYR A 85 10.53 7.14 4.18
C TYR A 85 9.15 6.89 4.78
N ARG A 86 8.66 7.85 5.57
CA ARG A 86 7.28 7.82 6.07
C ARG A 86 6.32 8.25 4.95
N VAL A 87 5.27 7.46 4.74
CA VAL A 87 4.26 7.62 3.69
C VAL A 87 2.87 7.27 4.23
N ASP A 88 1.82 7.41 3.43
CA ASP A 88 0.45 7.03 3.78
C ASP A 88 0.03 5.69 3.19
N VAL A 89 0.63 5.32 2.06
CA VAL A 89 0.26 4.13 1.28
C VAL A 89 1.50 3.47 0.70
N ILE A 90 1.48 2.15 0.59
CA ILE A 90 2.47 1.30 -0.08
C ILE A 90 1.74 0.17 -0.84
N ILE A 91 2.44 -0.51 -1.74
CA ILE A 91 1.89 -1.65 -2.49
C ILE A 91 1.86 -2.94 -1.65
N ASN A 92 1.29 -4.03 -2.19
CA ASN A 92 1.22 -5.37 -1.57
C ASN A 92 2.60 -6.07 -1.46
N PHE A 93 3.59 -5.38 -0.87
CA PHE A 93 4.87 -5.92 -0.45
C PHE A 93 5.30 -5.25 0.85
N PHE A 94 4.82 -5.77 1.98
CA PHE A 94 5.13 -5.23 3.30
C PHE A 94 5.05 -6.28 4.41
N VAL A 95 5.72 -5.97 5.52
CA VAL A 95 5.56 -6.66 6.80
C VAL A 95 4.78 -5.78 7.77
N ALA A 96 3.97 -6.41 8.62
CA ALA A 96 3.22 -5.73 9.66
C ALA A 96 3.00 -6.62 10.89
N ARG A 97 2.70 -6.00 12.03
CA ARG A 97 2.29 -6.69 13.26
C ARG A 97 0.89 -7.26 13.05
N LYS A 98 0.76 -8.59 13.13
CA LYS A 98 -0.50 -9.28 12.84
C LYS A 98 -1.65 -8.76 13.72
N ASP A 99 -1.42 -8.57 15.02
CA ASP A 99 -2.47 -8.14 15.95
C ASP A 99 -2.94 -6.69 15.70
N GLU A 100 -2.07 -5.81 15.18
CA GLU A 100 -2.46 -4.44 14.81
C GLU A 100 -3.38 -4.43 13.61
N VAL A 101 -3.06 -5.21 12.57
CA VAL A 101 -3.91 -5.31 11.37
C VAL A 101 -5.27 -5.91 11.71
N MET A 102 -5.32 -6.91 12.58
CA MET A 102 -6.58 -7.48 13.06
C MET A 102 -7.40 -6.48 13.89
N LYS A 103 -6.74 -5.64 14.70
CA LYS A 103 -7.40 -4.58 15.48
C LYS A 103 -8.10 -3.56 14.57
N PHE A 104 -7.57 -3.32 13.37
CA PHE A 104 -8.16 -2.40 12.39
C PHE A 104 -9.13 -3.07 11.40
N GLY A 105 -9.55 -4.31 11.69
CA GLY A 105 -10.55 -5.04 10.90
C GLY A 105 -10.01 -5.73 9.65
N GLY A 106 -8.69 -5.73 9.40
CA GLY A 106 -8.09 -6.43 8.27
C GLY A 106 -8.57 -5.94 6.90
N TRP A 107 -8.68 -6.88 5.95
CA TRP A 107 -9.15 -6.63 4.60
C TRP A 107 -10.67 -6.57 4.54
N ASN A 108 -11.19 -5.81 3.57
CA ASN A 108 -12.60 -5.79 3.28
C ASN A 108 -12.93 -6.97 2.33
N ASP A 109 -13.55 -8.01 2.88
CA ASP A 109 -13.90 -9.24 2.14
C ASP A 109 -14.92 -9.02 1.02
N GLU A 110 -15.55 -7.83 0.95
CA GLU A 110 -16.43 -7.44 -0.15
C GLU A 110 -15.66 -6.93 -1.38
N LEU A 111 -14.35 -6.68 -1.28
CA LEU A 111 -13.51 -6.20 -2.39
C LEU A 111 -12.59 -7.30 -2.89
N GLN A 112 -12.76 -7.71 -4.16
CA GLN A 112 -11.87 -8.67 -4.82
C GLN A 112 -10.66 -8.03 -5.49
N VAL A 113 -10.77 -6.76 -5.86
CA VAL A 113 -9.72 -5.90 -6.40
C VAL A 113 -9.90 -4.48 -5.85
N ALA A 114 -8.88 -3.62 -5.96
CA ALA A 114 -8.82 -2.26 -5.38
C ALA A 114 -8.87 -2.20 -3.83
N GLU A 115 -8.76 -3.35 -3.16
CA GLU A 115 -8.77 -3.53 -1.71
C GLU A 115 -7.55 -2.90 -1.01
N HIS A 116 -6.40 -2.85 -1.68
CA HIS A 116 -5.18 -2.26 -1.10
C HIS A 116 -5.36 -0.77 -0.80
N LYS A 117 -6.06 -0.03 -1.67
CA LYS A 117 -6.36 1.39 -1.46
C LYS A 117 -7.38 1.56 -0.33
N ASP A 118 -8.44 0.76 -0.31
CA ASP A 118 -9.42 0.74 0.77
C ASP A 118 -8.75 0.52 2.13
N PHE A 119 -7.84 -0.45 2.19
CA PHE A 119 -7.10 -0.79 3.40
C PHE A 119 -6.35 0.42 3.96
N PHE A 120 -5.47 1.05 3.18
CA PHE A 120 -4.69 2.20 3.65
C PHE A 120 -5.57 3.43 3.94
N LEU A 121 -6.67 3.64 3.21
CA LEU A 121 -7.62 4.71 3.53
C LEU A 121 -8.25 4.55 4.91
N ARG A 122 -8.63 3.33 5.28
CA ARG A 122 -9.12 3.03 6.64
C ARG A 122 -8.00 3.18 7.66
N MET A 123 -6.78 2.72 7.34
CA MET A 123 -5.65 2.83 8.27
C MET A 123 -5.29 4.29 8.59
N LEU A 124 -5.46 5.24 7.65
CA LEU A 124 -5.24 6.67 7.91
C LEU A 124 -6.12 7.21 9.04
N GLN A 125 -7.31 6.64 9.24
CA GLN A 125 -8.21 7.03 10.33
C GLN A 125 -7.73 6.55 11.70
N HIS A 126 -6.74 5.64 11.73
CA HIS A 126 -6.17 5.05 12.92
C HIS A 126 -4.77 5.60 13.27
N ASN A 127 -4.31 6.65 12.58
CA ASN A 127 -3.00 7.27 12.80
C ASN A 127 -1.82 6.26 12.71
N VAL A 128 -1.94 5.26 11.83
CA VAL A 128 -0.86 4.31 11.63
C VAL A 128 0.36 4.97 11.01
N ILE A 129 1.53 4.39 11.23
CA ILE A 129 2.79 4.80 10.61
C ILE A 129 3.17 3.76 9.57
N VAL A 130 3.20 4.21 8.31
CA VAL A 130 3.61 3.42 7.15
C VAL A 130 5.01 3.88 6.71
N VAL A 131 5.89 2.90 6.48
CA VAL A 131 7.26 3.13 6.02
C VAL A 131 7.47 2.43 4.69
N PHE A 132 8.03 3.16 3.73
CA PHE A 132 8.46 2.65 2.44
C PHE A 132 9.98 2.67 2.34
N CYS A 133 10.62 1.57 1.95
CA CYS A 133 12.07 1.46 1.75
C CYS A 133 12.43 1.20 0.29
N ALA A 134 13.03 2.19 -0.37
CA ALA A 134 13.34 2.15 -1.81
C ALA A 134 14.52 1.23 -2.20
N ASP A 135 15.33 0.82 -1.22
CA ASP A 135 16.47 -0.08 -1.40
C ASP A 135 16.12 -1.56 -1.16
N ILE A 136 14.92 -1.85 -0.66
CA ILE A 136 14.40 -3.20 -0.48
C ILE A 136 13.43 -3.46 -1.63
N ARG A 137 13.76 -4.42 -2.49
CA ARG A 137 13.01 -4.63 -3.73
C ARG A 137 12.60 -6.08 -3.90
N ILE A 138 11.46 -6.28 -4.53
CA ILE A 138 10.99 -7.58 -4.98
C ILE A 138 10.82 -7.56 -6.50
N GLY A 139 11.04 -8.70 -7.14
CA GLY A 139 10.79 -8.85 -8.57
C GLY A 139 9.30 -9.08 -8.83
N HIS A 140 8.83 -8.65 -10.00
CA HIS A 140 7.45 -8.83 -10.44
C HIS A 140 7.41 -9.51 -11.81
N ASN A 141 6.82 -10.70 -11.88
CA ASN A 141 6.63 -11.45 -13.12
C ASN A 141 5.17 -11.38 -13.59
N GLN A 142 4.78 -10.19 -14.03
CA GLN A 142 3.41 -9.95 -14.44
C GLN A 142 3.10 -10.58 -15.81
N ILE A 143 2.35 -11.68 -15.81
CA ILE A 143 1.91 -12.36 -17.04
C ILE A 143 0.48 -11.97 -17.45
N ASN A 144 0.17 -12.05 -18.75
CA ASN A 144 -1.18 -11.83 -19.26
C ASN A 144 -1.97 -13.15 -19.27
N ASP A 145 -2.39 -13.62 -18.11
CA ASP A 145 -3.17 -14.85 -17.94
C ASP A 145 -4.70 -14.58 -17.88
N PRO A 146 -5.54 -15.64 -17.84
CA PRO A 146 -6.99 -15.48 -17.69
C PRO A 146 -7.42 -14.78 -16.40
N ILE A 147 -6.69 -14.95 -15.29
CA ILE A 147 -7.00 -14.36 -13.98
C ILE A 147 -6.82 -12.85 -14.04
N ARG A 148 -5.70 -12.37 -14.59
CA ARG A 148 -5.43 -10.96 -14.83
C ARG A 148 -6.47 -10.33 -15.74
N ARG A 149 -6.86 -11.00 -16.83
CA ARG A 149 -7.93 -10.53 -17.70
C ARG A 149 -9.27 -10.42 -16.96
N HIS A 150 -9.56 -11.37 -16.07
CA HIS A 150 -10.75 -11.32 -15.23
C HIS A 150 -10.69 -10.13 -14.24
N ARG A 151 -9.58 -9.97 -13.51
CA ARG A 151 -9.33 -8.82 -12.61
C ARG A 151 -9.57 -7.48 -13.33
N ASN A 152 -8.99 -7.31 -14.52
CA ASN A 152 -9.19 -6.10 -15.32
C ASN A 152 -10.67 -5.82 -15.68
N LYS A 153 -11.48 -6.87 -15.91
CA LYS A 153 -12.91 -6.72 -16.21
C LYS A 153 -13.71 -6.25 -15.00
N ILE A 154 -13.32 -6.68 -13.79
CA ILE A 154 -14.04 -6.36 -12.54
C ILE A 154 -13.47 -5.11 -11.84
N GLU A 155 -12.27 -4.64 -12.22
CA GLU A 155 -11.55 -3.51 -11.61
C GLU A 155 -12.42 -2.27 -11.44
N LYS A 156 -13.15 -1.86 -12.48
CA LYS A 156 -14.02 -0.68 -12.41
C LYS A 156 -15.13 -0.86 -11.36
N LYS A 157 -15.79 -2.02 -11.35
CA LYS A 157 -16.89 -2.31 -10.43
C LYS A 157 -16.42 -2.19 -8.97
N TYR A 158 -15.29 -2.81 -8.65
CA TYR A 158 -14.77 -2.80 -7.28
C TYR A 158 -14.10 -1.47 -6.91
N SER A 159 -13.50 -0.77 -7.87
CA SER A 159 -13.05 0.62 -7.65
C SER A 159 -14.22 1.53 -7.29
N ASP A 160 -15.35 1.44 -8.02
CA ASP A 160 -16.55 2.21 -7.71
C ASP A 160 -17.11 1.84 -6.32
N GLN A 161 -17.07 0.55 -5.95
CA GLN A 161 -17.47 0.10 -4.61
C GLN A 161 -16.56 0.64 -3.51
N MET A 162 -15.23 0.55 -3.67
CA MET A 162 -14.25 1.11 -2.74
C MET A 162 -14.46 2.62 -2.55
N MET A 163 -14.70 3.37 -3.64
CA MET A 163 -14.99 4.79 -3.57
C MET A 163 -16.26 5.06 -2.74
N LYS A 164 -17.34 4.30 -2.97
CA LYS A 164 -18.58 4.40 -2.17
C LYS A 164 -18.35 4.08 -0.70
N ASN A 165 -17.65 2.99 -0.39
CA ASN A 165 -17.35 2.57 0.98
C ASN A 165 -16.58 3.65 1.76
N ASN A 166 -15.77 4.45 1.05
CA ASN A 166 -14.95 5.51 1.64
C ASN A 166 -15.55 6.93 1.44
N ASN A 167 -16.80 7.07 0.99
CA ASN A 167 -17.46 8.35 0.69
C ASN A 167 -16.68 9.25 -0.29
N LEU A 168 -15.93 8.64 -1.20
CA LEU A 168 -15.11 9.33 -2.19
C LEU A 168 -15.88 9.54 -3.49
N HIS A 169 -15.68 10.71 -4.08
CA HIS A 169 -16.33 11.14 -5.32
C HIS A 169 -15.37 11.18 -6.50
N TYR A 170 -14.09 11.42 -6.24
CA TYR A 170 -13.05 11.46 -7.26
C TYR A 170 -11.71 11.02 -6.68
N ASN A 171 -10.89 10.37 -7.51
CA ASN A 171 -9.54 9.94 -7.19
C ASN A 171 -8.56 10.61 -8.16
N ASP A 172 -7.89 11.66 -7.69
CA ASP A 172 -6.83 12.38 -8.40
C ASP A 172 -5.51 11.65 -8.16
N TYR A 173 -5.05 10.88 -9.15
CA TYR A 173 -3.76 10.19 -9.09
C TYR A 173 -2.69 10.99 -9.80
N ARG A 174 -1.72 11.50 -9.03
CA ARG A 174 -0.57 12.24 -9.55
C ARG A 174 0.66 11.34 -9.50
N LYS A 175 1.24 11.07 -10.66
CA LYS A 175 2.49 10.30 -10.77
C LYS A 175 3.63 11.11 -10.15
N ALA A 176 4.63 10.39 -9.61
CA ALA A 176 5.90 10.99 -9.27
C ALA A 176 6.49 11.68 -10.52
N VAL A 177 6.98 12.91 -10.35
CA VAL A 177 7.71 13.67 -11.37
C VAL A 177 9.13 13.16 -11.45
#